data_AF-A0A850KY77-F1
#
_entry.id   AF-A0A850KY77-F1
#
_cell.length_a   1.000
_cell.length_b   1.000
_cell.length_c   1.000
_cell.angle_alpha   90.00
_cell.angle_beta   90.00
_cell.angle_gamma   90.00
#
_symmetry.space_group_name_H-M   'P 1'
#
loop_
_entity.id
_entity.type
_entity.pdbx_description
1 polymer ?
#
loop_
_entity_poly.entity_id
_entity_poly.type
_entity_poly.pdbx_seq_one_letter_code
_entity_poly.pdbx_strand_id
1 'polypeptide(L)'
;MTVKEKTVETTLSTDVDHKILNDIKALSRNQLQWLSGYCAGLYDGRNEVSDSDEIHQQVGLALNLSSSVRVLVLYASQTGNAESVASNLHDCLVAEGVSSSLSSTLDIKLKALKDYTSIIVIASTHGEGEPPDDAIDFYEAIHSKKAPNLVGVSYAVLGLGDSSYEYYCQTAKDFDAVFKALGAQSIIERKDCDIDYESAAKQWISDVTQKISNQERQNNNKVLVPEKAFIGSERLYSKDNPYRATISTIQKITGVGSTKDTYHLEIDIAGSGITYQPGDALAVIPCNKKELVAEVLANLSFSPEQQVKYAGETLSIEKVLSEKLELTLLSKQTLQELYKLSKSYLLKDILESNYSEYIDNHQFVDVLKILDVNLTPQQLVDLLKPLKPRLYSIASSQDEVSEEIHVTLNHVCLTNENGQRFGVASHFLTQVLNENDELLIYVDSNNNFKLPDESKDLIMVGPGTGIAPFRSFLQQRDNEQAKGRNWLFFGNPNFNTDFLYQTELQKYLQTGVLTKLDVAFSRDQESKIYVQDRIKEAAAELWQWLESGAHIYVCGDMHRMAKDVESTLLEVIELSGNKTPEQAKEYLKQLKKDKRYQRDVY
;
A
#
# COMPACT_ATOMS: atom_id res chain seq x y z
N MET A 1 0.38 66.62 42.98
CA MET A 1 1.17 65.40 43.21
C MET A 1 1.10 64.57 41.94
N THR A 2 2.07 64.76 41.06
CA THR A 2 2.19 64.07 39.78
C THR A 2 3.29 63.03 39.92
N VAL A 3 2.94 61.74 39.92
CA VAL A 3 3.91 60.65 39.91
C VAL A 3 4.11 60.22 38.47
N LYS A 4 5.34 60.44 38.00
CA LYS A 4 5.86 60.08 36.68
C LYS A 4 5.96 58.55 36.55
N GLU A 5 5.35 57.98 35.52
CA GLU A 5 5.75 56.68 35.00
C GLU A 5 7.11 56.84 34.28
N LYS A 6 8.11 56.10 34.78
CA LYS A 6 9.41 55.93 34.11
C LYS A 6 9.29 54.72 33.20
N THR A 7 9.13 54.96 31.91
CA THR A 7 9.39 53.97 30.86
C THR A 7 10.88 53.64 30.88
N VAL A 8 11.24 52.38 31.11
CA VAL A 8 12.62 51.90 30.93
C VAL A 8 12.78 51.63 29.44
N GLU A 9 13.37 52.57 28.71
CA GLU A 9 13.93 52.33 27.39
C GLU A 9 15.13 51.39 27.54
N THR A 10 14.95 50.10 27.20
CA THR A 10 16.08 49.22 26.89
C THR A 10 16.69 49.69 25.57
N THR A 11 17.78 50.43 25.68
CA THR A 11 18.66 50.81 24.57
C THR A 11 19.27 49.56 23.92
N LEU A 12 18.64 49.04 22.87
CA LEU A 12 19.36 48.34 21.81
C LEU A 12 20.24 49.39 21.12
N SER A 13 21.55 49.17 21.09
CA SER A 13 22.48 50.09 20.46
C SER A 13 22.09 50.32 18.99
N THR A 14 22.10 51.58 18.58
CA THR A 14 21.75 52.07 17.25
C THR A 14 22.80 51.78 16.17
N ASP A 15 23.55 50.69 16.29
CA ASP A 15 24.67 50.35 15.40
C ASP A 15 24.51 48.98 14.70
N VAL A 16 23.27 48.52 14.50
CA VAL A 16 23.02 47.45 13.53
C VAL A 16 22.72 48.11 12.19
N ASP A 17 23.68 48.04 11.27
CA ASP A 17 23.56 48.60 9.92
C ASP A 17 22.22 48.19 9.28
N HIS A 18 21.44 49.18 8.85
CA HIS A 18 20.14 48.98 8.19
C HIS A 18 20.24 48.04 6.99
N LYS A 19 21.41 47.94 6.36
CA LYS A 19 21.68 46.99 5.29
C LYS A 19 21.65 45.54 5.78
N ILE A 20 22.25 45.25 6.94
CA ILE A 20 22.27 43.90 7.53
C ILE A 20 20.85 43.45 7.91
N LEU A 21 20.04 44.34 8.48
CA LEU A 21 18.65 44.05 8.81
C LEU A 21 17.79 43.77 7.58
N ASN A 22 18.03 44.48 6.47
CA ASN A 22 17.32 44.24 5.21
C ASN A 22 17.78 42.93 4.54
N ASP A 23 19.08 42.63 4.58
CA ASP A 23 19.62 41.38 4.06
C ASP A 23 19.08 40.17 4.85
N ILE A 24 18.97 40.28 6.18
CA ILE A 24 18.36 39.25 7.04
C ILE A 24 16.87 39.06 6.72
N LYS A 25 16.12 40.16 6.50
CA LYS A 25 14.69 40.08 6.14
C LYS A 25 14.43 39.44 4.77
N ALA A 26 15.41 39.47 3.87
CA ALA A 26 15.32 38.84 2.56
C ALA A 26 15.62 37.33 2.58
N LEU A 27 16.08 36.78 3.71
CA LEU A 27 16.39 35.36 3.84
C LEU A 27 15.12 34.51 3.99
N SER A 28 15.15 33.33 3.37
CA SER A 28 14.13 32.30 3.58
C SER A 28 14.18 31.72 5.00
N ARG A 29 13.11 31.04 5.42
CA ARG A 29 12.99 30.42 6.74
C ARG A 29 14.15 29.47 7.08
N ASN A 30 14.59 28.66 6.11
CA ASN A 30 15.70 27.72 6.30
C ASN A 30 17.05 28.44 6.45
N GLN A 31 17.26 29.54 5.72
CA GLN A 31 18.48 30.35 5.81
C GLN A 31 18.56 31.12 7.13
N LEU A 32 17.42 31.61 7.64
CA LEU A 32 17.34 32.23 8.97
C LEU A 32 17.67 31.22 10.08
N GLN A 33 17.18 29.99 9.96
CA GLN A 33 17.46 28.93 10.93
C GLN A 33 18.95 28.54 10.93
N TRP A 34 19.57 28.46 9.75
CA TRP A 34 21.02 28.25 9.62
C TRP A 34 21.83 29.42 10.21
N LEU A 35 21.47 30.67 9.90
CA LEU A 35 22.14 31.87 10.41
C LEU A 35 22.05 31.93 11.95
N SER A 36 20.91 31.57 12.52
CA SER A 36 20.73 31.48 13.98
C SER A 36 21.69 30.47 14.61
N GLY A 37 21.85 29.29 14.01
CA GLY A 37 22.79 28.27 14.49
C GLY A 37 24.26 28.70 14.37
N TYR A 38 24.61 29.35 13.25
CA TYR A 38 25.96 29.88 13.03
C TYR A 38 26.32 30.99 14.04
N CYS A 39 25.40 31.92 14.31
CA CYS A 39 25.60 32.97 15.32
C CYS A 39 25.71 32.40 16.74
N ALA A 40 24.96 31.34 17.08
CA ALA A 40 25.09 30.64 18.35
C ALA A 40 26.48 29.99 18.51
N GLY A 41 27.00 29.35 17.46
CA GLY A 41 28.36 28.80 17.48
C GLY A 41 29.47 29.85 17.62
N LEU A 42 29.31 31.02 16.99
CA LEU A 42 30.22 32.15 17.15
C LEU A 42 30.16 32.77 18.55
N TYR A 43 29.01 32.72 19.22
CA TYR A 43 28.84 33.18 20.59
C TYR A 43 29.58 32.27 21.57
N ASP A 44 29.43 30.95 21.44
CA ASP A 44 30.13 29.98 22.29
C ASP A 44 31.65 30.00 22.09
N GLY A 45 32.12 30.29 20.87
CA GLY A 45 33.54 30.45 20.57
C GLY A 45 34.18 31.76 21.02
N ARG A 46 33.40 32.73 21.53
CA ARG A 46 33.87 34.06 21.96
C ARG A 46 34.01 34.24 23.46
N ASN A 47 33.73 33.22 24.29
CA ASN A 47 34.02 33.33 25.72
C ASN A 47 35.54 33.38 25.95
N GLU A 48 35.96 34.49 26.55
CA GLU A 48 37.33 34.98 26.65
C GLU A 48 38.27 34.00 27.38
N VAL A 49 39.43 33.81 26.76
CA VAL A 49 40.66 33.28 27.36
C VAL A 49 41.23 34.36 28.28
N SER A 50 41.44 34.03 29.56
CA SER A 50 42.37 34.74 30.44
C SER A 50 43.65 33.91 30.58
N ASP A 51 44.78 34.52 30.23
CA ASP A 51 46.14 33.99 30.22
C ASP A 51 46.57 33.26 31.52
N SER A 52 47.21 32.10 31.35
CA SER A 52 48.49 31.80 31.99
C SER A 52 49.20 30.64 31.30
N ASP A 53 50.51 30.83 31.12
CA ASP A 53 51.47 30.14 30.26
C ASP A 53 51.74 28.64 30.50
N GLU A 54 52.24 28.03 29.41
CA GLU A 54 53.16 26.88 29.27
C GLU A 54 52.66 25.46 29.61
N ILE A 55 52.46 24.64 28.55
CA ILE A 55 53.47 23.68 28.06
C ILE A 55 53.12 23.28 26.61
N HIS A 56 54.03 23.61 25.69
CA HIS A 56 54.09 23.01 24.35
C HIS A 56 54.59 21.56 24.43
N GLN A 57 53.74 20.59 24.07
CA GLN A 57 54.13 19.43 23.24
C GLN A 57 52.92 18.52 22.99
N GLN A 58 52.32 18.65 21.80
CA GLN A 58 52.05 17.55 20.86
C GLN A 58 51.07 18.07 19.80
N VAL A 59 51.65 18.56 18.70
CA VAL A 59 50.98 18.69 17.42
C VAL A 59 50.76 17.27 16.89
N GLY A 60 49.51 16.92 16.64
CA GLY A 60 49.15 15.73 15.88
C GLY A 60 48.34 14.70 16.66
N LEU A 61 47.05 14.95 16.84
CA LEU A 61 46.05 13.88 16.96
C LEU A 61 44.75 14.37 16.33
N ALA A 62 44.23 13.54 15.44
CA ALA A 62 43.04 13.75 14.66
C ALA A 62 41.88 14.27 15.53
N LEU A 63 41.16 15.26 15.01
CA LEU A 63 39.76 15.45 15.38
C LEU A 63 39.06 14.12 15.11
N ASN A 64 38.80 13.35 16.18
CA ASN A 64 37.84 12.26 16.14
C ASN A 64 36.52 12.86 15.65
N LEU A 65 36.16 12.59 14.39
CA LEU A 65 34.78 12.61 13.97
C LEU A 65 34.04 11.65 14.90
N SER A 66 33.28 12.19 15.84
CA SER A 66 32.39 11.37 16.67
C SER A 66 31.49 10.57 15.74
N SER A 67 31.48 9.25 15.91
CA SER A 67 30.59 8.32 15.23
C SER A 67 29.14 8.57 15.69
N SER A 68 28.48 9.58 15.11
CA SER A 68 27.04 9.73 15.22
C SER A 68 26.37 8.57 14.48
N VAL A 69 25.45 7.86 15.13
CA VAL A 69 24.62 6.83 14.51
C VAL A 69 23.84 7.51 13.38
N ARG A 70 24.12 7.07 12.15
CA ARG A 70 23.35 7.46 10.97
C ARG A 70 22.42 6.33 10.62
N VAL A 71 21.13 6.55 10.84
CA VAL A 71 20.09 5.57 10.57
C VAL A 71 19.49 5.83 9.19
N LEU A 72 19.44 4.81 8.35
CA LEU A 72 18.66 4.83 7.12
C LEU A 72 17.35 4.08 7.36
N VAL A 73 16.23 4.77 7.20
CA VAL A 73 14.89 4.18 7.19
C VAL A 73 14.47 4.01 5.72
N LEU A 74 14.32 2.76 5.30
CA LEU A 74 13.85 2.38 3.97
C LEU A 74 12.39 1.91 4.03
N TYR A 75 11.63 2.27 3.01
CA TYR A 75 10.33 1.66 2.76
C TYR A 75 10.27 1.01 1.38
N ALA A 76 9.56 -0.10 1.32
CA ALA A 76 9.13 -0.80 0.12
C ALA A 76 7.59 -0.87 0.15
N SER A 77 6.91 -0.01 -0.62
CA SER A 77 5.47 0.19 -0.54
C SER A 77 4.79 0.31 -1.91
N GLN A 78 3.71 -0.45 -2.11
CA GLN A 78 2.83 -0.26 -3.27
C GLN A 78 1.76 0.81 -3.00
N THR A 79 0.99 0.66 -1.92
CA THR A 79 -0.17 1.51 -1.60
C THR A 79 0.13 2.63 -0.60
N GLY A 80 1.37 2.74 -0.10
CA GLY A 80 1.80 3.79 0.83
C GLY A 80 1.76 3.41 2.32
N ASN A 81 1.27 2.21 2.67
CA ASN A 81 1.22 1.75 4.07
C ASN A 81 2.62 1.63 4.71
N ALA A 82 3.56 0.97 4.02
CA ALA A 82 4.93 0.84 4.50
C ALA A 82 5.66 2.19 4.53
N GLU A 83 5.38 3.08 3.58
CA GLU A 83 5.89 4.45 3.55
C GLU A 83 5.41 5.24 4.78
N SER A 84 4.13 5.15 5.12
CA SER A 84 3.55 5.83 6.28
C SER A 84 4.16 5.34 7.60
N VAL A 85 4.34 4.04 7.76
CA VAL A 85 5.00 3.44 8.94
C VAL A 85 6.48 3.85 9.01
N ALA A 86 7.18 3.90 7.89
CA ALA A 86 8.56 4.36 7.81
C ALA A 86 8.70 5.86 8.17
N SER A 87 7.77 6.70 7.70
CA SER A 87 7.72 8.12 8.07
C SER A 87 7.52 8.30 9.58
N ASN A 88 6.59 7.54 10.18
CA ASN A 88 6.38 7.58 11.63
C ASN A 88 7.64 7.18 12.41
N LEU A 89 8.34 6.13 11.97
CA LEU A 89 9.61 5.73 12.58
C LEU A 89 10.68 6.82 12.45
N HIS A 90 10.80 7.44 11.28
CA HIS A 90 11.73 8.54 11.04
C HIS A 90 11.47 9.70 12.01
N ASP A 91 10.21 10.12 12.13
CA ASP A 91 9.81 11.19 13.04
C ASP A 91 10.12 10.85 14.51
N CYS A 92 9.86 9.60 14.94
CA CYS A 92 10.21 9.12 16.28
C CYS A 92 11.73 9.15 16.54
N LEU A 93 12.55 8.74 15.56
CA LEU A 93 14.01 8.78 15.68
C LEU A 93 14.55 10.22 15.74
N VAL A 94 14.03 11.12 14.91
CA VAL A 94 14.41 12.54 14.92
C VAL A 94 14.04 13.20 16.25
N ALA A 95 12.86 12.87 16.80
CA ALA A 95 12.42 13.39 18.10
C ALA A 95 13.36 12.97 19.26
N GLU A 96 13.97 11.79 19.16
CA GLU A 96 14.97 11.29 20.10
C GLU A 96 16.41 11.79 19.81
N GLY A 97 16.57 12.72 18.87
CA GLY A 97 17.86 13.30 18.51
C GLY A 97 18.75 12.40 17.64
N VAL A 98 18.21 11.32 17.09
CA VAL A 98 18.95 10.39 16.22
C VAL A 98 18.98 10.96 14.79
N SER A 99 20.18 10.98 14.19
CA SER A 99 20.35 11.38 12.78
C SER A 99 19.79 10.28 11.86
N SER A 100 18.55 10.43 11.41
CA SER A 100 17.90 9.49 10.49
C SER A 100 17.59 10.09 9.12
N SER A 101 17.67 9.27 8.07
CA SER A 101 17.21 9.59 6.71
C SER A 101 16.09 8.65 6.29
N LEU A 102 15.07 9.18 5.63
CA LEU A 102 13.95 8.41 5.06
C LEU A 102 14.11 8.31 3.54
N SER A 103 13.96 7.13 2.95
CA SER A 103 14.05 6.95 1.50
C SER A 103 13.25 5.73 1.01
N SER A 104 12.68 5.82 -0.19
CA SER A 104 12.17 4.64 -0.91
C SER A 104 13.34 3.74 -1.34
N THR A 105 13.09 2.44 -1.43
CA THR A 105 14.03 1.50 -2.06
C THR A 105 14.33 1.82 -3.53
N LEU A 106 13.48 2.58 -4.23
CA LEU A 106 13.74 3.07 -5.60
C LEU A 106 14.91 4.05 -5.68
N ASP A 107 15.13 4.84 -4.63
CA ASP A 107 16.04 5.98 -4.65
C ASP A 107 17.42 5.67 -4.09
N ILE A 108 17.58 4.55 -3.39
CA ILE A 108 18.83 4.20 -2.71
C ILE A 108 19.75 3.34 -3.59
N LYS A 109 21.03 3.71 -3.66
CA LYS A 109 22.07 2.90 -4.30
C LYS A 109 22.71 1.97 -3.28
N LEU A 110 22.90 0.69 -3.64
CA LEU A 110 23.52 -0.31 -2.75
C LEU A 110 24.85 0.12 -2.11
N LYS A 111 25.69 0.85 -2.85
CA LYS A 111 26.99 1.31 -2.32
C LYS A 111 26.85 2.24 -1.12
N ALA A 112 25.76 3.01 -1.05
CA ALA A 112 25.51 3.96 0.04
C ALA A 112 25.11 3.26 1.35
N LEU A 113 24.71 1.98 1.32
CA LEU A 113 24.28 1.26 2.53
C LEU A 113 25.40 1.18 3.59
N LYS A 114 26.67 1.14 3.17
CA LYS A 114 27.83 1.10 4.07
C LYS A 114 28.08 2.41 4.82
N ASP A 115 27.48 3.51 4.35
CA ASP A 115 27.68 4.84 4.94
C ASP A 115 26.82 5.01 6.21
N TYR A 116 25.90 4.09 6.46
CA TYR A 116 24.97 4.09 7.59
C TYR A 116 25.42 3.09 8.66
N THR A 117 25.20 3.45 9.92
CA THR A 117 25.45 2.56 11.06
C THR A 117 24.27 1.63 11.31
N SER A 118 23.08 2.05 10.91
CA SER A 118 21.86 1.24 11.04
C SER A 118 20.96 1.37 9.81
N ILE A 119 20.39 0.27 9.37
CA ILE A 119 19.43 0.21 8.25
C ILE A 119 18.13 -0.41 8.75
N ILE A 120 17.03 0.30 8.65
CA ILE A 120 15.73 -0.18 9.08
C ILE A 120 14.84 -0.26 7.84
N VAL A 121 14.24 -1.42 7.59
CA VAL A 121 13.41 -1.64 6.40
C VAL A 121 11.99 -1.97 6.81
N ILE A 122 11.03 -1.21 6.30
CA ILE A 122 9.61 -1.52 6.37
C ILE A 122 9.18 -1.98 4.98
N ALA A 123 8.79 -3.24 4.83
CA ALA A 123 8.47 -3.82 3.53
C ALA A 123 7.05 -4.40 3.50
N SER A 124 6.26 -3.95 2.53
CA SER A 124 5.05 -4.67 2.14
C SER A 124 5.38 -5.86 1.22
N THR A 125 4.47 -6.83 1.12
CA THR A 125 4.57 -7.95 0.17
C THR A 125 3.33 -7.97 -0.71
N HIS A 126 3.52 -8.19 -2.02
CA HIS A 126 2.44 -8.22 -3.02
C HIS A 126 2.29 -9.58 -3.66
N GLY A 127 1.06 -9.88 -4.10
CA GLY A 127 0.73 -11.11 -4.80
C GLY A 127 1.21 -12.37 -4.08
N GLU A 128 1.92 -13.23 -4.80
CA GLU A 128 2.45 -14.49 -4.31
C GLU A 128 3.87 -14.33 -3.75
N GLY A 129 4.06 -13.36 -2.86
CA GLY A 129 5.34 -13.15 -2.18
C GLY A 129 6.32 -12.22 -2.89
N GLU A 130 5.86 -11.54 -3.94
CA GLU A 130 6.68 -10.62 -4.74
C GLU A 130 6.95 -9.32 -3.96
N PRO A 131 8.14 -8.70 -4.10
CA PRO A 131 8.38 -7.36 -3.57
C PRO A 131 7.47 -6.33 -4.25
N PRO A 132 7.12 -5.23 -3.55
CA PRO A 132 6.41 -4.11 -4.17
C PRO A 132 7.22 -3.53 -5.33
N ASP A 133 6.54 -2.83 -6.24
CA ASP A 133 7.13 -2.30 -7.48
C ASP A 133 8.33 -1.40 -7.22
N ASP A 134 8.26 -0.62 -6.14
CA ASP A 134 9.27 0.31 -5.70
C ASP A 134 10.51 -0.41 -5.08
N ALA A 135 10.44 -1.72 -4.91
CA ALA A 135 11.47 -2.52 -4.28
C ALA A 135 12.11 -3.57 -5.20
N ILE A 136 11.52 -3.91 -6.35
CA ILE A 136 12.01 -4.96 -7.25
C ILE A 136 13.51 -4.82 -7.55
N ASP A 137 13.94 -3.66 -8.03
CA ASP A 137 15.34 -3.43 -8.40
C ASP A 137 16.29 -3.53 -7.20
N PHE A 138 15.90 -2.96 -6.06
CA PHE A 138 16.71 -3.02 -4.83
C PHE A 138 16.79 -4.46 -4.31
N TYR A 139 15.66 -5.17 -4.33
CA TYR A 139 15.51 -6.57 -3.96
C TYR A 139 16.41 -7.47 -4.81
N GLU A 140 16.36 -7.37 -6.14
CA GLU A 140 17.25 -8.12 -7.02
C GLU A 140 18.72 -7.77 -6.79
N ALA A 141 19.01 -6.47 -6.65
CA ALA A 141 20.38 -6.00 -6.51
C ALA A 141 21.02 -6.48 -5.19
N ILE A 142 20.29 -6.44 -4.08
CA ILE A 142 20.81 -6.85 -2.75
C ILE A 142 20.97 -8.36 -2.62
N HIS A 143 20.22 -9.15 -3.39
CA HIS A 143 20.40 -10.60 -3.50
C HIS A 143 21.49 -11.02 -4.49
N SER A 144 22.02 -10.08 -5.28
CA SER A 144 23.06 -10.36 -6.27
C SER A 144 24.47 -10.37 -5.67
N LYS A 145 25.44 -10.92 -6.43
CA LYS A 145 26.88 -10.84 -6.08
C LYS A 145 27.44 -9.41 -5.99
N LYS A 146 26.68 -8.39 -6.43
CA LYS A 146 27.07 -6.97 -6.35
C LYS A 146 26.77 -6.35 -4.98
N ALA A 147 26.08 -7.06 -4.10
CA ALA A 147 25.70 -6.56 -2.78
C ALA A 147 26.94 -6.25 -1.91
N PRO A 148 26.93 -5.13 -1.18
CA PRO A 148 28.01 -4.80 -0.25
C PRO A 148 28.01 -5.75 0.94
N ASN A 149 29.20 -6.08 1.47
CA ASN A 149 29.30 -6.60 2.82
C ASN A 149 28.88 -5.49 3.82
N LEU A 150 28.04 -5.85 4.79
CA LEU A 150 27.43 -4.97 5.80
C LEU A 150 27.91 -5.28 7.23
N VAL A 151 29.10 -5.88 7.38
CA VAL A 151 29.74 -6.08 8.69
C VAL A 151 29.89 -4.74 9.41
N GLY A 152 29.41 -4.68 10.64
CA GLY A 152 29.39 -3.46 11.47
C GLY A 152 28.15 -2.59 11.29
N VAL A 153 27.25 -2.94 10.36
CA VAL A 153 25.94 -2.29 10.22
C VAL A 153 24.90 -3.06 11.05
N SER A 154 24.08 -2.35 11.82
CA SER A 154 22.93 -2.94 12.48
C SER A 154 21.67 -2.84 11.62
N TYR A 155 20.71 -3.74 11.76
CA TYR A 155 19.48 -3.68 10.98
C TYR A 155 18.23 -4.11 11.75
N ALA A 156 17.06 -3.65 11.29
CA ALA A 156 15.76 -4.14 11.74
C ALA A 156 14.80 -4.20 10.56
N VAL A 157 13.88 -5.18 10.57
CA VAL A 157 12.89 -5.35 9.49
C VAL A 157 11.49 -5.48 10.07
N LEU A 158 10.55 -4.73 9.50
CA LEU A 158 9.12 -4.87 9.74
C LEU A 158 8.45 -5.28 8.43
N GLY A 159 7.74 -6.40 8.43
CA GLY A 159 6.93 -6.85 7.32
C GLY A 159 5.48 -6.42 7.47
N LEU A 160 4.89 -5.87 6.41
CA LEU A 160 3.45 -5.67 6.28
C LEU A 160 2.94 -6.65 5.22
N GLY A 161 2.01 -7.52 5.59
CA GLY A 161 1.51 -8.53 4.67
C GLY A 161 0.11 -8.99 5.03
N ASP A 162 -0.34 -10.00 4.30
CA ASP A 162 -1.64 -10.61 4.51
C ASP A 162 -1.44 -12.11 4.77
N SER A 163 -1.78 -12.55 5.98
CA SER A 163 -1.62 -13.96 6.35
C SER A 163 -2.54 -14.92 5.59
N SER A 164 -3.57 -14.44 4.87
CA SER A 164 -4.40 -15.29 4.01
C SER A 164 -3.65 -15.81 2.80
N TYR A 165 -2.57 -15.14 2.37
CA TYR A 165 -1.72 -15.55 1.27
C TYR A 165 -0.64 -16.54 1.73
N GLU A 166 -0.20 -17.43 0.83
CA GLU A 166 0.83 -18.44 1.14
C GLU A 166 2.15 -17.80 1.58
N TYR A 167 2.54 -16.71 0.90
CA TYR A 167 3.81 -16.02 1.09
C TYR A 167 3.69 -14.80 2.01
N TYR A 168 3.07 -14.99 3.19
CA TYR A 168 2.88 -13.95 4.20
C TYR A 168 4.21 -13.23 4.57
N CYS A 169 4.30 -11.91 4.37
CA CYS A 169 5.47 -11.07 4.65
C CYS A 169 6.78 -11.57 4.00
N GLN A 170 6.70 -12.24 2.86
CA GLN A 170 7.86 -12.87 2.20
C GLN A 170 8.98 -11.87 1.88
N THR A 171 8.64 -10.70 1.35
CA THR A 171 9.63 -9.64 1.06
C THR A 171 10.44 -9.23 2.28
N ALA A 172 9.79 -9.11 3.44
CA ALA A 172 10.45 -8.76 4.69
C ALA A 172 11.33 -9.92 5.21
N LYS A 173 10.87 -11.16 5.06
CA LYS A 173 11.66 -12.37 5.38
C LYS A 173 12.94 -12.42 4.55
N ASP A 174 12.83 -12.11 3.27
CA ASP A 174 13.96 -12.11 2.34
C ASP A 174 14.95 -10.98 2.65
N PHE A 175 14.46 -9.77 2.97
CA PHE A 175 15.33 -8.69 3.43
C PHE A 175 16.06 -9.04 4.74
N ASP A 176 15.37 -9.61 5.72
CA ASP A 176 15.99 -10.05 6.96
C ASP A 176 17.08 -11.11 6.72
N ALA A 177 16.79 -12.11 5.88
CA ALA A 177 17.72 -13.17 5.52
C ALA A 177 18.96 -12.62 4.78
N VAL A 178 18.78 -11.71 3.81
CA VAL A 178 19.89 -11.17 3.03
C VAL A 178 20.76 -10.22 3.85
N PHE A 179 20.19 -9.36 4.70
CA PHE A 179 20.99 -8.49 5.59
C PHE A 179 21.85 -9.31 6.55
N LYS A 180 21.29 -10.38 7.12
CA LYS A 180 22.02 -11.32 7.96
C LYS A 180 23.14 -12.02 7.19
N ALA A 181 22.88 -12.47 5.96
CA ALA A 181 23.88 -13.11 5.11
C ALA A 181 25.02 -12.15 4.71
N LEU A 182 24.74 -10.85 4.58
CA LEU A 182 25.73 -9.81 4.29
C LEU A 182 26.55 -9.37 5.53
N GLY A 183 26.27 -9.93 6.71
CA GLY A 183 27.03 -9.70 7.94
C GLY A 183 26.50 -8.60 8.85
N ALA A 184 25.31 -8.05 8.56
CA ALA A 184 24.66 -7.07 9.42
C ALA A 184 24.12 -7.72 10.70
N GLN A 185 24.00 -6.93 11.78
CA GLN A 185 23.53 -7.40 13.08
C GLN A 185 22.10 -6.93 13.36
N SER A 186 21.19 -7.86 13.66
CA SER A 186 19.81 -7.52 14.00
C SER A 186 19.73 -6.74 15.32
N ILE A 187 19.05 -5.59 15.29
CA ILE A 187 18.74 -4.74 16.46
C ILE A 187 17.62 -5.41 17.28
N ILE A 188 16.56 -5.82 16.58
CA ILE A 188 15.41 -6.57 17.06
C ILE A 188 15.02 -7.64 16.04
N GLU A 189 14.35 -8.69 16.52
CA GLU A 189 13.78 -9.71 15.65
C GLU A 189 12.78 -9.09 14.66
N ARG A 190 12.78 -9.62 13.44
CA ARG A 190 11.80 -9.24 12.41
C ARG A 190 10.39 -9.46 12.95
N LYS A 191 9.52 -8.48 12.74
CA LYS A 191 8.10 -8.59 13.04
C LYS A 191 7.31 -8.67 11.74
N ASP A 192 6.47 -9.69 11.62
CA ASP A 192 5.55 -9.86 10.49
C ASP A 192 4.16 -9.40 10.94
N CYS A 193 3.65 -8.31 10.37
CA CYS A 193 2.35 -7.73 10.68
C CYS A 193 1.32 -8.08 9.59
N ASP A 194 0.10 -8.36 10.03
CA ASP A 194 -1.05 -8.63 9.17
C ASP A 194 -1.73 -7.31 8.74
N ILE A 195 -2.87 -7.35 8.04
CA ILE A 195 -3.58 -6.15 7.54
C ILE A 195 -3.84 -5.11 8.65
N ASP A 196 -4.13 -5.54 9.87
CA ASP A 196 -4.27 -4.74 11.11
C ASP A 196 -2.91 -4.46 11.76
N TYR A 197 -1.98 -3.94 10.94
CA TYR A 197 -0.61 -3.77 11.37
C TYR A 197 -0.42 -2.62 12.37
N GLU A 198 -1.36 -1.68 12.48
CA GLU A 198 -1.14 -0.36 13.10
C GLU A 198 -0.67 -0.48 14.55
N SER A 199 -1.34 -1.32 15.35
CA SER A 199 -0.99 -1.53 16.76
C SER A 199 0.36 -2.23 16.92
N ALA A 200 0.59 -3.29 16.13
CA ALA A 200 1.85 -4.03 16.15
C ALA A 200 3.03 -3.17 15.66
N ALA A 201 2.82 -2.36 14.62
CA ALA A 201 3.79 -1.44 14.07
C ALA A 201 4.11 -0.31 15.05
N LYS A 202 3.13 0.27 15.74
CA LYS A 202 3.37 1.27 16.80
C LYS A 202 4.26 0.72 17.91
N GLN A 203 3.96 -0.49 18.40
CA GLN A 203 4.79 -1.12 19.43
C GLN A 203 6.21 -1.37 18.91
N TRP A 204 6.34 -1.90 17.70
CA TRP A 204 7.62 -2.17 17.08
C TRP A 204 8.45 -0.89 16.86
N ILE A 205 7.83 0.21 16.41
CA ILE A 205 8.48 1.52 16.27
C ILE A 205 9.05 1.99 17.61
N SER A 206 8.25 1.88 18.68
CA SER A 206 8.70 2.22 20.03
C SER A 206 9.93 1.40 20.44
N ASP A 207 9.88 0.08 20.23
CA ASP A 207 10.96 -0.83 20.62
C ASP A 207 12.27 -0.56 19.84
N VAL A 208 12.18 -0.30 18.53
CA VAL A 208 13.34 0.06 17.68
C VAL A 208 13.92 1.39 18.09
N THR A 209 13.06 2.41 18.22
CA THR A 209 13.46 3.78 18.57
C THR A 209 14.22 3.78 19.90
N GLN A 210 13.69 3.10 20.92
CA GLN A 210 14.34 3.00 22.24
C GLN A 210 15.70 2.32 22.18
N LYS A 211 15.86 1.24 21.40
CA LYS A 211 17.14 0.55 21.28
C LYS A 211 18.20 1.40 20.59
N ILE A 212 17.83 2.10 19.52
CA ILE A 212 18.74 2.97 18.78
C ILE A 212 19.11 4.21 19.61
N SER A 213 18.11 4.85 20.26
CA SER A 213 18.37 6.00 21.13
C SER A 213 19.26 5.62 22.30
N ASN A 214 19.13 4.40 22.86
CA ASN A 214 20.00 3.94 23.93
C ASN A 214 21.45 3.69 23.45
N GLN A 215 21.63 3.21 22.23
CA GLN A 215 22.97 3.08 21.61
C GLN A 215 23.61 4.46 21.38
N GLU A 216 22.82 5.46 20.95
CA GLU A 216 23.27 6.86 20.84
C GLU A 216 23.62 7.46 22.21
N ARG A 217 22.76 7.30 23.22
CA ARG A 217 22.98 7.82 24.59
C ARG A 217 24.19 7.19 25.28
N GLN A 218 24.53 5.95 24.95
CA GLN A 218 25.77 5.31 25.42
C GLN A 218 27.02 5.90 24.76
N ASN A 219 26.89 6.50 23.56
CA ASN A 219 27.98 7.16 22.84
C ASN A 219 28.06 8.67 23.07
N ASN A 220 26.96 9.34 23.47
CA ASN A 220 26.89 10.79 23.68
C ASN A 220 26.12 11.14 24.97
N ASN A 221 26.83 11.73 25.95
CA ASN A 221 26.21 12.36 27.12
C ASN A 221 25.61 13.74 26.74
N LYS A 222 24.30 13.82 26.47
CA LYS A 222 23.38 14.88 26.99
C LYS A 222 21.94 14.82 26.42
N VAL A 223 21.01 14.70 27.39
CA VAL A 223 19.73 15.42 27.64
C VAL A 223 18.58 15.43 26.61
N LEU A 224 17.41 15.03 27.14
CA LEU A 224 16.05 14.96 26.60
C LEU A 224 15.44 16.32 26.20
N VAL A 225 14.59 16.30 25.16
CA VAL A 225 13.70 17.40 24.74
C VAL A 225 12.23 16.96 24.97
N PRO A 226 11.29 17.86 25.34
CA PRO A 226 9.93 17.47 25.73
C PRO A 226 9.04 17.12 24.54
N GLU A 227 8.14 16.15 24.76
CA GLU A 227 7.02 15.75 23.90
C GLU A 227 6.20 16.96 23.40
N LYS A 228 6.02 17.03 22.07
CA LYS A 228 4.85 17.67 21.49
C LYS A 228 3.84 16.59 21.12
N ALA A 229 2.66 16.67 21.72
CA ALA A 229 1.50 15.92 21.30
C ALA A 229 1.13 16.27 19.85
N PHE A 230 1.06 15.24 19.01
CA PHE A 230 0.51 15.32 17.67
C PHE A 230 -1.00 15.58 17.74
N ILE A 231 -1.47 16.56 16.98
CA ILE A 231 -2.89 16.70 16.62
C ILE A 231 -2.99 16.09 15.23
N GLY A 232 -3.30 14.78 15.17
CA GLY A 232 -3.75 14.17 13.94
C GLY A 232 -5.20 14.56 13.70
N SER A 233 -5.55 14.98 12.49
CA SER A 233 -6.94 15.00 12.06
C SER A 233 -7.43 13.55 12.05
N GLU A 234 -8.09 13.09 13.12
CA GLU A 234 -8.70 11.77 13.14
C GLU A 234 -9.72 11.69 12.01
N ARG A 235 -9.52 10.74 11.09
CA ARG A 235 -10.58 10.35 10.16
C ARG A 235 -11.73 9.82 11.01
N LEU A 236 -12.95 10.34 10.79
CA LEU A 236 -14.14 9.93 11.55
C LEU A 236 -14.40 8.42 11.49
N TYR A 237 -14.07 7.79 10.36
CA TYR A 237 -14.25 6.36 10.13
C TYR A 237 -12.95 5.68 9.70
N SER A 238 -12.76 4.46 10.17
CA SER A 238 -11.55 3.65 9.97
C SER A 238 -11.90 2.16 10.02
N LYS A 239 -10.91 1.29 9.90
CA LYS A 239 -11.06 -0.16 10.09
C LYS A 239 -11.67 -0.51 11.46
N ASP A 240 -11.28 0.20 12.50
CA ASP A 240 -11.74 -0.03 13.88
C ASP A 240 -13.12 0.63 14.16
N ASN A 241 -13.50 1.62 13.35
CA ASN A 241 -14.77 2.32 13.44
C ASN A 241 -15.37 2.50 12.03
N PRO A 242 -15.88 1.43 11.40
CA PRO A 242 -16.44 1.51 10.05
C PRO A 242 -17.77 2.26 10.05
N TYR A 243 -18.05 2.97 8.97
CA TYR A 243 -19.33 3.62 8.73
C TYR A 243 -20.37 2.62 8.25
N ARG A 244 -21.61 2.80 8.69
CA ARG A 244 -22.78 2.04 8.22
C ARG A 244 -23.44 2.83 7.10
N ALA A 245 -23.16 2.40 5.87
CA ALA A 245 -23.72 3.00 4.67
C ALA A 245 -24.90 2.20 4.14
N THR A 246 -25.68 2.79 3.24
CA THR A 246 -26.81 2.15 2.58
C THR A 246 -26.45 1.87 1.12
N ILE A 247 -26.80 0.71 0.58
CA ILE A 247 -26.66 0.45 -0.86
C ILE A 247 -27.84 1.11 -1.59
N SER A 248 -27.56 2.05 -2.48
CA SER A 248 -28.57 2.69 -3.32
C SER A 248 -28.92 1.85 -4.54
N THR A 249 -27.90 1.31 -5.22
CA THR A 249 -28.05 0.62 -6.51
C THR A 249 -27.23 -0.66 -6.55
N ILE A 250 -27.81 -1.74 -7.07
CA ILE A 250 -27.08 -2.98 -7.43
C ILE A 250 -27.41 -3.35 -8.87
N GLN A 251 -26.55 -2.95 -9.81
CA GLN A 251 -26.80 -3.14 -11.23
C GLN A 251 -25.81 -4.10 -11.86
N LYS A 252 -26.31 -5.19 -12.46
CA LYS A 252 -25.48 -6.00 -13.37
C LYS A 252 -25.24 -5.20 -14.66
N ILE A 253 -23.97 -4.99 -14.99
CA ILE A 253 -23.55 -4.21 -16.16
C ILE A 253 -22.96 -5.06 -17.30
N THR A 254 -22.91 -6.39 -17.12
CA THR A 254 -22.71 -7.33 -18.22
C THR A 254 -24.04 -7.84 -18.78
N GLY A 255 -24.09 -8.03 -20.09
CA GLY A 255 -25.25 -8.52 -20.83
C GLY A 255 -25.48 -10.02 -20.67
N VAL A 256 -26.66 -10.47 -21.10
CA VAL A 256 -27.03 -11.89 -21.12
C VAL A 256 -26.06 -12.67 -22.00
N GLY A 257 -25.52 -13.77 -21.48
CA GLY A 257 -24.56 -14.61 -22.21
C GLY A 257 -23.09 -14.24 -21.99
N SER A 258 -22.79 -13.18 -21.24
CA SER A 258 -21.43 -12.95 -20.76
C SER A 258 -20.96 -14.15 -19.91
N THR A 259 -19.67 -14.44 -20.01
CA THR A 259 -19.02 -15.47 -19.17
C THR A 259 -18.65 -15.00 -17.77
N LYS A 260 -18.91 -13.72 -17.47
CA LYS A 260 -18.68 -13.12 -16.15
C LYS A 260 -19.85 -12.22 -15.79
N ASP A 261 -20.13 -12.16 -14.50
CA ASP A 261 -21.13 -11.26 -13.98
C ASP A 261 -20.43 -10.07 -13.34
N THR A 262 -20.43 -8.92 -14.01
CA THR A 262 -19.87 -7.67 -13.47
C THR A 262 -20.99 -6.76 -13.03
N TYR A 263 -20.85 -6.16 -11.86
CA TYR A 263 -21.82 -5.28 -11.23
C TYR A 263 -21.24 -3.89 -10.99
N HIS A 264 -22.12 -2.89 -11.13
CA HIS A 264 -21.98 -1.53 -10.64
C HIS A 264 -22.82 -1.38 -9.39
N LEU A 265 -22.21 -0.93 -8.30
CA LEU A 265 -22.92 -0.61 -7.06
C LEU A 265 -22.72 0.86 -6.71
N GLU A 266 -23.75 1.45 -6.12
CA GLU A 266 -23.75 2.82 -5.60
C GLU A 266 -24.09 2.76 -4.11
N ILE A 267 -23.27 3.42 -3.29
CA ILE A 267 -23.35 3.34 -1.83
C ILE A 267 -23.51 4.75 -1.28
N ASP A 268 -24.63 5.00 -0.61
CA ASP A 268 -24.98 6.28 -0.01
C ASP A 268 -24.16 6.52 1.27
N ILE A 269 -23.45 7.65 1.27
CA ILE A 269 -22.65 8.16 2.38
C ILE A 269 -23.17 9.52 2.88
N ALA A 270 -24.41 9.90 2.56
CA ALA A 270 -25.00 11.16 2.96
C ALA A 270 -24.97 11.38 4.47
N GLY A 271 -24.57 12.59 4.87
CA GLY A 271 -24.46 12.97 6.28
C GLY A 271 -23.33 12.29 7.06
N SER A 272 -22.53 11.41 6.43
CA SER A 272 -21.38 10.78 7.07
C SER A 272 -20.19 11.73 7.25
N GLY A 273 -20.03 12.70 6.35
CA GLY A 273 -18.82 13.53 6.26
C GLY A 273 -17.61 12.78 5.68
N ILE A 274 -17.80 11.60 5.09
CA ILE A 274 -16.75 10.86 4.40
C ILE A 274 -16.32 11.65 3.15
N THR A 275 -15.01 11.79 2.99
CA THR A 275 -14.38 12.37 1.80
C THR A 275 -13.44 11.37 1.17
N TYR A 276 -13.40 11.31 -0.15
CA TYR A 276 -12.49 10.46 -0.91
C TYR A 276 -12.06 11.15 -2.21
N GLN A 277 -10.98 10.65 -2.81
CA GLN A 277 -10.46 11.15 -4.07
C GLN A 277 -10.40 10.03 -5.11
N PRO A 278 -10.51 10.35 -6.42
CA PRO A 278 -10.26 9.38 -7.48
C PRO A 278 -8.95 8.60 -7.24
N GLY A 279 -9.04 7.28 -7.37
CA GLY A 279 -7.93 6.35 -7.10
C GLY A 279 -7.84 5.83 -5.66
N ASP A 280 -8.66 6.33 -4.72
CA ASP A 280 -8.87 5.65 -3.43
C ASP A 280 -9.61 4.32 -3.58
N ALA A 281 -9.56 3.49 -2.53
CA ALA A 281 -10.29 2.24 -2.44
C ALA A 281 -11.37 2.30 -1.35
N LEU A 282 -12.49 1.62 -1.59
CA LEU A 282 -13.52 1.37 -0.60
C LEU A 282 -13.28 0.01 0.04
N ALA A 283 -13.10 -0.01 1.36
CA ALA A 283 -13.11 -1.23 2.13
C ALA A 283 -14.55 -1.57 2.52
N VAL A 284 -14.99 -2.80 2.20
CA VAL A 284 -16.28 -3.35 2.60
C VAL A 284 -16.02 -4.48 3.60
N ILE A 285 -16.73 -4.49 4.72
CA ILE A 285 -16.69 -5.61 5.68
C ILE A 285 -17.84 -6.58 5.34
N PRO A 286 -17.54 -7.76 4.76
CA PRO A 286 -18.59 -8.67 4.32
C PRO A 286 -19.07 -9.58 5.46
N CYS A 287 -20.15 -10.33 5.19
CA CYS A 287 -20.57 -11.45 6.04
C CYS A 287 -20.56 -12.75 5.23
N ASN A 288 -20.25 -13.87 5.89
CA ASN A 288 -20.39 -15.18 5.28
C ASN A 288 -21.85 -15.50 4.97
N LYS A 289 -22.04 -16.22 3.86
CA LYS A 289 -23.34 -16.72 3.43
C LYS A 289 -23.94 -17.63 4.50
N LYS A 290 -25.22 -17.41 4.87
CA LYS A 290 -25.92 -18.18 5.91
C LYS A 290 -25.91 -19.68 5.62
N GLU A 291 -26.12 -20.07 4.37
CA GLU A 291 -26.10 -21.47 3.94
C GLU A 291 -24.71 -22.10 4.10
N LEU A 292 -23.62 -21.33 3.86
CA LEU A 292 -22.26 -21.81 4.06
C LEU A 292 -21.97 -22.04 5.56
N VAL A 293 -22.40 -21.12 6.42
CA VAL A 293 -22.28 -21.27 7.88
C VAL A 293 -23.05 -22.50 8.35
N ALA A 294 -24.29 -22.67 7.90
CA ALA A 294 -25.11 -23.84 8.21
C ALA A 294 -24.46 -25.15 7.73
N GLU A 295 -23.84 -25.15 6.55
CA GLU A 295 -23.13 -26.30 6.01
C GLU A 295 -21.91 -26.67 6.87
N VAL A 296 -21.12 -25.69 7.30
CA VAL A 296 -19.97 -25.91 8.21
C VAL A 296 -20.44 -26.49 9.55
N LEU A 297 -21.49 -25.91 10.16
CA LEU A 297 -22.05 -26.39 11.42
C LEU A 297 -22.58 -27.82 11.29
N ALA A 298 -23.27 -28.14 10.19
CA ALA A 298 -23.82 -29.46 9.94
C ALA A 298 -22.73 -30.53 9.75
N ASN A 299 -21.66 -30.22 9.00
CA ASN A 299 -20.55 -31.16 8.79
C ASN A 299 -19.85 -31.53 10.11
N LEU A 300 -19.80 -30.61 11.08
CA LEU A 300 -19.17 -30.83 12.39
C LEU A 300 -20.17 -31.22 13.48
N SER A 301 -21.45 -31.35 13.15
CA SER A 301 -22.53 -31.64 14.11
C SER A 301 -22.61 -30.64 15.29
N PHE A 302 -22.34 -29.36 15.00
CA PHE A 302 -22.42 -28.28 15.98
C PHE A 302 -23.82 -27.65 16.04
N SER A 303 -24.24 -27.22 17.22
CA SER A 303 -25.45 -26.40 17.39
C SER A 303 -25.09 -24.92 17.24
N PRO A 304 -25.90 -24.12 16.51
CA PRO A 304 -25.64 -22.70 16.26
C PRO A 304 -25.41 -21.87 17.53
N GLU A 305 -26.06 -22.24 18.64
CA GLU A 305 -26.09 -21.50 19.90
C GLU A 305 -24.89 -21.81 20.82
N GLN A 306 -24.05 -22.79 20.45
CA GLN A 306 -22.88 -23.16 21.24
C GLN A 306 -21.95 -21.95 21.44
N GLN A 307 -21.52 -21.75 22.67
CA GLN A 307 -20.72 -20.58 23.05
C GLN A 307 -19.23 -20.84 22.82
N VAL A 308 -18.56 -19.86 22.21
CA VAL A 308 -17.13 -19.84 21.93
C VAL A 308 -16.54 -18.51 22.36
N LYS A 309 -15.23 -18.49 22.65
CA LYS A 309 -14.50 -17.27 22.95
C LYS A 309 -13.82 -16.76 21.68
N TYR A 310 -14.03 -15.48 21.39
CA TYR A 310 -13.37 -14.78 20.29
C TYR A 310 -13.05 -13.35 20.72
N ALA A 311 -11.80 -12.91 20.55
CA ALA A 311 -11.32 -11.57 20.95
C ALA A 311 -11.70 -11.13 22.39
N GLY A 312 -11.73 -12.08 23.33
CA GLY A 312 -12.09 -11.82 24.73
C GLY A 312 -13.60 -11.80 25.03
N GLU A 313 -14.45 -11.86 24.00
CA GLU A 313 -15.90 -11.95 24.13
C GLU A 313 -16.38 -13.40 24.05
N THR A 314 -17.56 -13.67 24.61
CA THR A 314 -18.25 -14.97 24.49
C THR A 314 -19.46 -14.79 23.59
N LEU A 315 -19.46 -15.47 22.45
CA LEU A 315 -20.45 -15.34 21.37
C LEU A 315 -20.93 -16.73 20.93
N SER A 316 -22.07 -16.80 20.22
CA SER A 316 -22.49 -18.03 19.56
C SER A 316 -21.56 -18.37 18.39
N ILE A 317 -21.30 -19.65 18.17
CA ILE A 317 -20.46 -20.12 17.06
C ILE A 317 -21.01 -19.67 15.71
N GLU A 318 -22.34 -19.66 15.53
CA GLU A 318 -22.96 -19.14 14.32
C GLU A 318 -22.57 -17.68 14.05
N LYS A 319 -22.67 -16.80 15.06
CA LYS A 319 -22.32 -15.39 14.90
C LYS A 319 -20.85 -15.20 14.55
N VAL A 320 -19.96 -15.95 15.20
CA VAL A 320 -18.52 -15.88 14.94
C VAL A 320 -18.19 -16.35 13.52
N LEU A 321 -18.79 -17.47 13.07
CA LEU A 321 -18.61 -17.97 11.70
C LEU A 321 -19.26 -17.06 10.66
N SER A 322 -20.36 -16.37 10.97
CA SER A 322 -21.03 -15.44 10.05
C SER A 322 -20.25 -14.14 9.85
N GLU A 323 -19.72 -13.55 10.92
CA GLU A 323 -19.25 -12.17 10.91
C GLU A 323 -17.75 -12.00 11.12
N LYS A 324 -17.07 -13.00 11.70
CA LYS A 324 -15.71 -12.81 12.27
C LYS A 324 -14.64 -13.70 11.67
N LEU A 325 -14.98 -14.82 11.04
CA LEU A 325 -14.01 -15.80 10.56
C LEU A 325 -14.11 -16.06 9.05
N GLU A 326 -12.98 -16.33 8.43
CA GLU A 326 -12.87 -16.66 7.01
C GLU A 326 -13.22 -18.14 6.77
N LEU A 327 -14.19 -18.42 5.89
CA LEU A 327 -14.69 -19.78 5.60
C LEU A 327 -14.47 -20.23 4.15
N THR A 328 -13.97 -19.35 3.29
CA THR A 328 -13.83 -19.63 1.86
C THR A 328 -12.40 -19.90 1.47
N LEU A 329 -11.43 -19.14 1.99
CA LEU A 329 -10.04 -19.28 1.61
C LEU A 329 -9.38 -20.49 2.30
N LEU A 330 -8.60 -21.23 1.51
CA LEU A 330 -7.71 -22.28 2.00
C LEU A 330 -6.27 -21.79 1.97
N SER A 331 -5.51 -22.20 2.98
CA SER A 331 -4.06 -22.03 2.97
C SER A 331 -3.38 -23.36 3.24
N LYS A 332 -2.15 -23.52 2.73
CA LYS A 332 -1.33 -24.71 2.99
C LYS A 332 -1.17 -24.97 4.49
N GLN A 333 -1.05 -23.92 5.30
CA GLN A 333 -0.97 -24.02 6.75
C GLN A 333 -2.25 -24.61 7.35
N THR A 334 -3.43 -24.12 6.94
CA THR A 334 -4.73 -24.65 7.40
C THR A 334 -4.88 -26.13 7.07
N LEU A 335 -4.51 -26.54 5.85
CA LEU A 335 -4.51 -27.94 5.44
C LEU A 335 -3.55 -28.79 6.30
N GLN A 336 -2.36 -28.28 6.61
CA GLN A 336 -1.40 -28.98 7.49
C GLN A 336 -1.92 -29.14 8.92
N GLU A 337 -2.58 -28.11 9.46
CA GLU A 337 -3.18 -28.16 10.80
C GLU A 337 -4.34 -29.16 10.86
N LEU A 338 -5.23 -29.14 9.86
CA LEU A 338 -6.29 -30.13 9.71
C LEU A 338 -5.76 -31.55 9.54
N TYR A 339 -4.65 -31.74 8.81
CA TYR A 339 -4.00 -33.04 8.69
C TYR A 339 -3.42 -33.50 10.02
N LYS A 340 -2.83 -32.60 10.81
CA LYS A 340 -2.30 -32.95 12.14
C LYS A 340 -3.40 -33.50 13.04
N LEU A 341 -4.61 -32.94 12.96
CA LEU A 341 -5.78 -33.32 13.76
C LEU A 341 -6.48 -34.59 13.24
N SER A 342 -6.72 -34.68 11.93
CA SER A 342 -7.49 -35.78 11.33
C SER A 342 -6.66 -37.03 11.02
N LYS A 343 -5.36 -36.86 10.71
CA LYS A 343 -4.52 -37.90 10.09
C LYS A 343 -5.11 -38.51 8.81
N SER A 344 -5.97 -37.77 8.10
CA SER A 344 -6.61 -38.23 6.86
C SER A 344 -5.56 -38.52 5.78
N TYR A 345 -5.66 -39.72 5.17
CA TYR A 345 -4.81 -40.12 4.05
C TYR A 345 -5.05 -39.24 2.81
N LEU A 346 -6.31 -38.87 2.55
CA LEU A 346 -6.67 -37.98 1.44
C LEU A 346 -6.02 -36.61 1.59
N LEU A 347 -6.10 -36.04 2.79
CA LEU A 347 -5.49 -34.72 3.04
C LEU A 347 -3.96 -34.77 2.99
N LYS A 348 -3.36 -35.91 3.36
CA LYS A 348 -1.93 -36.15 3.20
C LYS A 348 -1.52 -36.13 1.72
N ASP A 349 -2.24 -36.88 0.88
CA ASP A 349 -1.97 -36.91 -0.56
C ASP A 349 -2.16 -35.53 -1.19
N ILE A 350 -3.18 -34.78 -0.76
CA ILE A 350 -3.39 -33.41 -1.23
C ILE A 350 -2.17 -32.53 -0.91
N LEU A 351 -1.71 -32.56 0.33
CA LEU A 351 -0.55 -31.79 0.78
C LEU A 351 0.76 -32.14 0.05
N GLU A 352 0.93 -33.40 -0.36
CA GLU A 352 2.14 -33.90 -1.02
C GLU A 352 2.12 -33.71 -2.54
N SER A 353 0.95 -33.84 -3.17
CA SER A 353 0.85 -34.05 -4.62
C SER A 353 0.19 -32.90 -5.39
N ASN A 354 -0.81 -32.21 -4.83
CA ASN A 354 -1.64 -31.26 -5.59
C ASN A 354 -2.20 -30.07 -4.80
N TYR A 355 -1.58 -29.70 -3.67
CA TYR A 355 -2.16 -28.71 -2.75
C TYR A 355 -2.50 -27.38 -3.43
N SER A 356 -1.67 -26.89 -4.36
CA SER A 356 -1.89 -25.62 -5.06
C SER A 356 -3.17 -25.65 -5.91
N GLU A 357 -3.33 -26.68 -6.73
CA GLU A 357 -4.55 -26.86 -7.53
C GLU A 357 -5.78 -27.07 -6.63
N TYR A 358 -5.59 -27.76 -5.50
CA TYR A 358 -6.68 -28.00 -4.56
C TYR A 358 -7.17 -26.69 -3.90
N ILE A 359 -6.27 -25.85 -3.39
CA ILE A 359 -6.65 -24.57 -2.75
C ILE A 359 -7.28 -23.58 -3.74
N ASP A 360 -6.88 -23.62 -5.02
CA ASP A 360 -7.45 -22.77 -6.05
C ASP A 360 -8.91 -23.16 -6.40
N ASN A 361 -9.28 -24.42 -6.16
CA ASN A 361 -10.55 -24.99 -6.60
C ASN A 361 -11.50 -25.41 -5.46
N HIS A 362 -11.11 -25.24 -4.19
CA HIS A 362 -11.88 -25.69 -3.04
C HIS A 362 -11.91 -24.64 -1.94
N GLN A 363 -12.96 -24.70 -1.13
CA GLN A 363 -13.11 -23.87 0.06
C GLN A 363 -12.93 -24.69 1.33
N PHE A 364 -12.80 -24.02 2.48
CA PHE A 364 -12.66 -24.69 3.78
C PHE A 364 -13.74 -25.75 4.04
N VAL A 365 -14.99 -25.45 3.69
CA VAL A 365 -16.12 -26.39 3.84
C VAL A 365 -15.94 -27.69 3.05
N ASP A 366 -15.25 -27.65 1.91
CA ASP A 366 -15.00 -28.85 1.10
C ASP A 366 -14.01 -29.79 1.78
N VAL A 367 -13.03 -29.23 2.48
CA VAL A 367 -12.08 -30.02 3.27
C VAL A 367 -12.81 -30.76 4.39
N LEU A 368 -13.80 -30.14 5.04
CA LEU A 368 -14.57 -30.80 6.10
C LEU A 368 -15.30 -32.06 5.62
N LYS A 369 -15.68 -32.13 4.34
CA LYS A 369 -16.38 -33.30 3.76
C LYS A 369 -15.49 -34.52 3.59
N ILE A 370 -14.18 -34.33 3.46
CA ILE A 370 -13.19 -35.41 3.28
C ILE A 370 -12.43 -35.73 4.56
N LEU A 371 -12.77 -35.04 5.66
CA LEU A 371 -12.16 -35.23 6.96
C LEU A 371 -13.04 -36.09 7.86
N ASP A 372 -12.43 -37.06 8.52
CA ASP A 372 -12.97 -37.69 9.72
C ASP A 372 -12.28 -37.05 10.93
N VAL A 373 -12.85 -35.95 11.43
CA VAL A 373 -12.27 -35.19 12.55
C VAL A 373 -13.36 -34.77 13.54
N ASN A 374 -13.09 -35.00 14.83
CA ASN A 374 -13.92 -34.49 15.92
C ASN A 374 -13.30 -33.20 16.46
N LEU A 375 -13.69 -32.07 15.88
CA LEU A 375 -13.32 -30.75 16.40
C LEU A 375 -14.29 -30.35 17.51
N THR A 376 -13.81 -29.61 18.50
CA THR A 376 -14.69 -28.80 19.37
C THR A 376 -14.99 -27.45 18.70
N PRO A 377 -16.10 -26.77 19.05
CA PRO A 377 -16.40 -25.43 18.56
C PRO A 377 -15.24 -24.43 18.72
N GLN A 378 -14.56 -24.46 19.87
CA GLN A 378 -13.42 -23.57 20.12
C GLN A 378 -12.21 -23.90 19.24
N GLN A 379 -11.92 -25.19 19.00
CA GLN A 379 -10.83 -25.58 18.11
C GLN A 379 -11.07 -25.13 16.66
N LEU A 380 -12.32 -25.11 16.21
CA LEU A 380 -12.65 -24.56 14.89
C LEU A 380 -12.36 -23.04 14.85
N VAL A 381 -12.80 -22.30 15.87
CA VAL A 381 -12.54 -20.86 15.96
C VAL A 381 -11.05 -20.55 16.00
N ASP A 382 -10.27 -21.31 16.76
CA ASP A 382 -8.83 -21.11 16.90
C ASP A 382 -8.04 -21.47 15.63
N LEU A 383 -8.60 -22.34 14.78
CA LEU A 383 -8.02 -22.77 13.50
C LEU A 383 -8.25 -21.74 12.38
N LEU A 384 -9.41 -21.09 12.39
CA LEU A 384 -9.82 -20.19 11.32
C LEU A 384 -9.21 -18.79 11.48
N LYS A 385 -8.96 -18.14 10.35
CA LYS A 385 -8.44 -16.77 10.32
C LYS A 385 -9.58 -15.76 10.49
N PRO A 386 -9.30 -14.56 11.03
CA PRO A 386 -10.25 -13.47 11.02
C PRO A 386 -10.72 -13.13 9.60
N LEU A 387 -12.01 -12.82 9.46
CA LEU A 387 -12.58 -12.34 8.20
C LEU A 387 -12.06 -10.93 7.92
N LYS A 388 -11.59 -10.71 6.69
CA LYS A 388 -10.93 -9.47 6.28
C LYS A 388 -11.87 -8.59 5.46
N PRO A 389 -11.78 -7.25 5.60
CA PRO A 389 -12.45 -6.34 4.67
C PRO A 389 -11.95 -6.57 3.23
N ARG A 390 -12.82 -6.37 2.24
CA ARG A 390 -12.45 -6.42 0.83
C ARG A 390 -12.35 -5.01 0.27
N LEU A 391 -11.21 -4.71 -0.34
CA LEU A 391 -10.95 -3.44 -1.02
C LEU A 391 -11.48 -3.48 -2.46
N TYR A 392 -12.09 -2.37 -2.89
CA TYR A 392 -12.55 -2.12 -4.25
C TYR A 392 -12.07 -0.75 -4.69
N SER A 393 -11.40 -0.64 -5.83
CA SER A 393 -11.04 0.66 -6.41
C SER A 393 -12.33 1.47 -6.68
N ILE A 394 -12.40 2.69 -6.14
CA ILE A 394 -13.59 3.53 -6.26
C ILE A 394 -13.79 3.95 -7.72
N ALA A 395 -15.01 3.79 -8.21
CA ALA A 395 -15.41 3.98 -9.60
C ALA A 395 -16.14 5.30 -9.88
N SER A 396 -16.18 6.21 -8.91
CA SER A 396 -16.76 7.55 -9.03
C SER A 396 -15.78 8.64 -8.61
N SER A 397 -15.90 9.83 -9.16
CA SER A 397 -15.36 11.07 -8.55
C SER A 397 -16.38 11.62 -7.56
N GLN A 398 -15.91 12.06 -6.39
CA GLN A 398 -16.81 12.68 -5.41
C GLN A 398 -17.39 14.01 -5.90
N ASP A 399 -16.69 14.71 -6.79
CA ASP A 399 -17.19 15.97 -7.38
C ASP A 399 -18.36 15.71 -8.34
N GLU A 400 -18.45 14.52 -8.92
CA GLU A 400 -19.57 14.10 -9.79
C GLU A 400 -20.77 13.63 -8.97
N VAL A 401 -20.55 12.81 -7.95
CA VAL A 401 -21.63 12.06 -7.27
C VAL A 401 -21.92 12.54 -5.85
N SER A 402 -21.14 13.50 -5.34
CA SER A 402 -21.27 14.13 -4.02
C SER A 402 -21.22 13.17 -2.83
N GLU A 403 -22.37 12.59 -2.48
CA GLU A 403 -22.58 11.78 -1.28
C GLU A 403 -22.76 10.29 -1.60
N GLU A 404 -22.18 9.83 -2.71
CA GLU A 404 -22.18 8.41 -3.11
C GLU A 404 -20.76 7.90 -3.33
N ILE A 405 -20.54 6.60 -3.12
CA ILE A 405 -19.32 5.89 -3.53
C ILE A 405 -19.72 4.77 -4.48
N HIS A 406 -19.14 4.76 -5.67
CA HIS A 406 -19.45 3.76 -6.68
C HIS A 406 -18.35 2.70 -6.70
N VAL A 407 -18.72 1.42 -6.87
CA VAL A 407 -17.76 0.32 -7.03
C VAL A 407 -18.12 -0.55 -8.23
N THR A 408 -17.09 -1.08 -8.89
CA THR A 408 -17.25 -2.04 -9.99
C THR A 408 -16.61 -3.36 -9.59
N LEU A 409 -17.37 -4.45 -9.58
CA LEU A 409 -16.85 -5.76 -9.18
C LEU A 409 -17.37 -6.92 -10.04
N ASN A 410 -16.57 -7.97 -10.12
CA ASN A 410 -17.03 -9.26 -10.63
C ASN A 410 -17.63 -10.08 -9.50
N HIS A 411 -18.74 -10.76 -9.78
CA HIS A 411 -19.26 -11.82 -8.93
C HIS A 411 -18.39 -13.07 -9.07
N VAL A 412 -17.74 -13.49 -7.99
CA VAL A 412 -16.85 -14.65 -7.99
C VAL A 412 -17.66 -15.90 -7.68
N CYS A 413 -17.72 -16.80 -8.66
CA CYS A 413 -18.32 -18.13 -8.54
C CYS A 413 -17.38 -19.15 -9.18
N LEU A 414 -17.12 -20.22 -8.44
CA LEU A 414 -16.40 -21.41 -8.87
C LEU A 414 -17.36 -22.60 -8.75
N THR A 415 -17.20 -23.60 -9.60
CA THR A 415 -17.87 -24.90 -9.45
C THR A 415 -16.82 -25.98 -9.26
N ASN A 416 -16.97 -26.78 -8.21
CA ASN A 416 -16.19 -28.01 -8.00
C ASN A 416 -17.15 -29.20 -7.83
N GLU A 417 -16.61 -30.38 -7.54
CA GLU A 417 -17.41 -31.60 -7.35
C GLU A 417 -18.39 -31.51 -6.16
N ASN A 418 -18.17 -30.56 -5.25
CA ASN A 418 -19.02 -30.30 -4.09
C ASN A 418 -20.06 -29.21 -4.33
N GLY A 419 -20.16 -28.68 -5.55
CA GLY A 419 -21.16 -27.69 -5.97
C GLY A 419 -20.56 -26.31 -6.26
N GLN A 420 -21.41 -25.28 -6.18
CA GLN A 420 -21.00 -23.89 -6.40
C GLN A 420 -20.38 -23.30 -5.12
N ARG A 421 -19.28 -22.58 -5.31
CA ARG A 421 -18.50 -21.89 -4.29
C ARG A 421 -18.38 -20.43 -4.67
N PHE A 422 -18.59 -19.55 -3.71
CA PHE A 422 -18.70 -18.11 -3.97
C PHE A 422 -17.63 -17.35 -3.18
N GLY A 423 -17.13 -16.25 -3.75
CA GLY A 423 -16.27 -15.32 -3.01
C GLY A 423 -17.09 -14.51 -2.01
N VAL A 424 -16.66 -14.46 -0.74
CA VAL A 424 -17.44 -13.88 0.39
C VAL A 424 -18.00 -12.50 0.05
N ALA A 425 -17.12 -11.53 -0.20
CA ALA A 425 -17.53 -10.13 -0.42
C ALA A 425 -18.32 -9.94 -1.72
N SER A 426 -17.90 -10.59 -2.82
CA SER A 426 -18.60 -10.46 -4.10
C SER A 426 -20.01 -11.04 -4.08
N HIS A 427 -20.23 -12.13 -3.34
CA HIS A 427 -21.56 -12.73 -3.20
C HIS A 427 -22.42 -11.98 -2.18
N PHE A 428 -21.81 -11.53 -1.08
CA PHE A 428 -22.46 -10.66 -0.12
C PHE A 428 -23.04 -9.42 -0.79
N LEU A 429 -22.21 -8.70 -1.56
CA LEU A 429 -22.60 -7.46 -2.23
C LEU A 429 -23.63 -7.64 -3.35
N THR A 430 -23.58 -8.72 -4.13
CA THR A 430 -24.39 -8.81 -5.35
C THR A 430 -25.55 -9.79 -5.27
N GLN A 431 -25.60 -10.68 -4.28
CA GLN A 431 -26.63 -11.73 -4.17
C GLN A 431 -27.27 -11.83 -2.77
N VAL A 432 -26.64 -11.27 -1.73
CA VAL A 432 -27.20 -11.30 -0.37
C VAL A 432 -27.88 -9.98 -0.04
N LEU A 433 -27.22 -8.85 -0.33
CA LEU A 433 -27.79 -7.52 -0.13
C LEU A 433 -28.76 -7.15 -1.26
N ASN A 434 -29.75 -6.33 -0.89
CA ASN A 434 -30.67 -5.65 -1.79
C ASN A 434 -30.46 -4.14 -1.71
N GLU A 435 -31.02 -3.41 -2.66
CA GLU A 435 -31.10 -1.95 -2.55
C GLU A 435 -31.83 -1.56 -1.25
N ASN A 436 -31.31 -0.53 -0.59
CA ASN A 436 -31.67 -0.05 0.75
C ASN A 436 -31.20 -0.91 1.93
N ASP A 437 -30.47 -2.02 1.70
CA ASP A 437 -29.79 -2.71 2.79
C ASP A 437 -28.51 -1.97 3.21
N GLU A 438 -28.10 -2.18 4.47
CA GLU A 438 -26.93 -1.54 5.04
C GLU A 438 -25.68 -2.43 4.98
N LEU A 439 -24.51 -1.80 4.86
CA LEU A 439 -23.20 -2.46 4.95
C LEU A 439 -22.18 -1.59 5.70
N LEU A 440 -21.13 -2.23 6.22
CA LEU A 440 -20.05 -1.55 6.91
C LEU A 440 -18.91 -1.25 5.94
N ILE A 441 -18.49 0.02 5.89
CA ILE A 441 -17.45 0.52 4.99
C ILE A 441 -16.45 1.45 5.67
N TYR A 442 -15.29 1.61 5.05
CA TYR A 442 -14.41 2.77 5.27
C TYR A 442 -13.59 3.05 4.00
N VAL A 443 -13.10 4.29 3.86
CA VAL A 443 -12.23 4.68 2.75
C VAL A 443 -10.77 4.39 3.10
N ASP A 444 -10.12 3.61 2.24
CA ASP A 444 -8.68 3.36 2.28
C ASP A 444 -8.00 4.27 1.26
N SER A 445 -7.07 5.11 1.73
CA SER A 445 -6.46 6.11 0.87
C SER A 445 -5.23 5.58 0.17
N ASN A 446 -5.18 5.75 -1.15
CA ASN A 446 -4.02 5.35 -1.96
C ASN A 446 -3.25 6.57 -2.46
N ASN A 447 -2.15 6.90 -1.78
CA ASN A 447 -1.31 8.05 -2.16
C ASN A 447 -0.47 7.82 -3.43
N ASN A 448 -0.36 6.57 -3.88
CA ASN A 448 0.48 6.16 -4.99
C ASN A 448 -0.28 5.94 -6.30
N PHE A 449 -1.60 6.08 -6.27
CA PHE A 449 -2.47 5.98 -7.44
C PHE A 449 -3.45 7.16 -7.49
N LYS A 450 -2.97 8.32 -7.92
CA LYS A 450 -3.73 9.58 -7.94
C LYS A 450 -3.63 10.25 -9.30
N LEU A 451 -4.67 11.01 -9.67
CA LEU A 451 -4.65 11.83 -10.88
C LEU A 451 -3.42 12.75 -10.91
N PRO A 452 -2.78 12.93 -12.07
CA PRO A 452 -1.80 14.00 -12.25
C PRO A 452 -2.52 15.35 -12.35
N ASP A 453 -1.74 16.43 -12.37
CA ASP A 453 -2.23 17.79 -12.65
C ASP A 453 -3.11 17.85 -13.92
N GLU A 454 -4.16 18.68 -13.90
CA GLU A 454 -5.19 18.81 -14.94
C GLU A 454 -4.63 19.11 -16.35
N SER A 455 -3.43 19.69 -16.43
CA SER A 455 -2.76 20.02 -17.69
C SER A 455 -2.03 18.83 -18.31
N LYS A 456 -1.83 17.73 -17.57
CA LYS A 456 -1.04 16.58 -17.99
C LYS A 456 -1.89 15.58 -18.75
N ASP A 457 -1.30 15.05 -19.81
CA ASP A 457 -1.87 13.95 -20.59
C ASP A 457 -1.87 12.66 -19.77
N LEU A 458 -2.91 11.86 -19.95
CA LEU A 458 -3.18 10.67 -19.17
C LEU A 458 -3.48 9.48 -20.09
N ILE A 459 -2.73 8.40 -19.89
CA ILE A 459 -2.92 7.10 -20.54
C ILE A 459 -3.38 6.11 -19.47
N MET A 460 -4.49 5.44 -19.74
CA MET A 460 -5.16 4.53 -18.81
C MET A 460 -5.27 3.15 -19.45
N VAL A 461 -4.83 2.10 -18.76
CA VAL A 461 -4.91 0.72 -19.22
C VAL A 461 -5.67 -0.10 -18.19
N GLY A 462 -6.93 -0.42 -18.48
CA GLY A 462 -7.84 -1.02 -17.50
C GLY A 462 -8.82 -2.00 -18.10
N PRO A 463 -8.41 -3.24 -18.41
CA PRO A 463 -9.33 -4.27 -18.87
C PRO A 463 -10.24 -4.79 -17.74
N GLY A 464 -11.46 -5.18 -18.09
CA GLY A 464 -12.47 -5.71 -17.17
C GLY A 464 -12.78 -4.72 -16.05
N THR A 465 -12.75 -5.18 -14.80
CA THR A 465 -12.96 -4.35 -13.61
C THR A 465 -11.86 -3.31 -13.38
N GLY A 466 -10.71 -3.42 -14.06
CA GLY A 466 -9.66 -2.40 -14.02
C GLY A 466 -10.09 -1.04 -14.59
N ILE A 467 -11.27 -0.96 -15.22
CA ILE A 467 -11.89 0.31 -15.61
C ILE A 467 -12.32 1.17 -14.42
N ALA A 468 -12.53 0.57 -13.24
CA ALA A 468 -13.12 1.23 -12.07
C ALA A 468 -12.45 2.58 -11.76
N PRO A 469 -11.15 2.66 -11.43
CA PRO A 469 -10.55 3.95 -11.11
C PRO A 469 -10.53 4.88 -12.33
N PHE A 470 -10.46 4.37 -13.56
CA PHE A 470 -10.46 5.21 -14.76
C PHE A 470 -11.80 5.87 -15.05
N ARG A 471 -12.91 5.25 -14.63
CA ARG A 471 -14.22 5.92 -14.61
C ARG A 471 -14.18 7.12 -13.66
N SER A 472 -13.65 6.95 -12.43
CA SER A 472 -13.49 8.07 -11.49
C SER A 472 -12.57 9.17 -12.02
N PHE A 473 -11.50 8.79 -12.73
CA PHE A 473 -10.55 9.74 -13.32
C PHE A 473 -11.21 10.58 -14.42
N LEU A 474 -11.99 9.95 -15.31
CA LEU A 474 -12.68 10.66 -16.37
C LEU A 474 -13.77 11.60 -15.82
N GLN A 475 -14.51 11.17 -14.80
CA GLN A 475 -15.50 12.03 -14.12
C GLN A 475 -14.83 13.26 -13.49
N GLN A 476 -13.73 13.07 -12.77
CA GLN A 476 -13.00 14.20 -12.18
C GLN A 476 -12.50 15.16 -13.26
N ARG A 477 -11.92 14.63 -14.34
CA ARG A 477 -11.38 15.47 -15.42
C ARG A 477 -12.46 16.22 -16.20
N ASP A 478 -13.66 15.67 -16.31
CA ASP A 478 -14.82 16.39 -16.87
C ASP A 478 -15.24 17.55 -15.95
N ASN A 479 -15.37 17.29 -14.64
CA ASN A 479 -15.73 18.30 -13.64
C ASN A 479 -14.71 19.44 -13.54
N GLU A 480 -13.41 19.12 -13.62
CA GLU A 480 -12.32 20.10 -13.63
C GLU A 480 -12.14 20.80 -14.98
N GLN A 481 -12.82 20.35 -16.04
CA GLN A 481 -12.58 20.79 -17.42
C GLN A 481 -11.09 20.68 -17.80
N ALA A 482 -10.47 19.56 -17.41
CA ALA A 482 -9.04 19.33 -17.53
C ALA A 482 -8.57 19.44 -18.99
N LYS A 483 -7.43 20.11 -19.20
CA LYS A 483 -6.92 20.43 -20.55
C LYS A 483 -6.04 19.34 -21.14
N GLY A 484 -5.42 18.51 -20.30
CA GLY A 484 -4.62 17.40 -20.77
C GLY A 484 -5.49 16.35 -21.47
N ARG A 485 -4.90 15.64 -22.43
CA ARG A 485 -5.57 14.62 -23.23
C ARG A 485 -5.73 13.33 -22.44
N ASN A 486 -6.80 12.58 -22.73
CA ASN A 486 -7.09 11.30 -22.08
C ASN A 486 -7.16 10.17 -23.09
N TRP A 487 -6.44 9.08 -22.83
CA TRP A 487 -6.45 7.89 -23.67
C TRP A 487 -6.71 6.66 -22.81
N LEU A 488 -7.79 5.93 -23.12
CA LEU A 488 -8.14 4.67 -22.46
C LEU A 488 -7.90 3.46 -23.38
N PHE A 489 -7.17 2.48 -22.88
CA PHE A 489 -7.13 1.10 -23.39
C PHE A 489 -8.03 0.24 -22.51
N PHE A 490 -9.14 -0.23 -23.08
CA PHE A 490 -10.11 -1.08 -22.41
C PHE A 490 -10.15 -2.46 -23.07
N GLY A 491 -10.43 -3.51 -22.31
CA GLY A 491 -10.62 -4.84 -22.88
C GLY A 491 -11.53 -5.74 -22.05
N ASN A 492 -12.31 -6.58 -22.72
CA ASN A 492 -13.17 -7.58 -22.08
C ASN A 492 -13.47 -8.75 -23.05
N PRO A 493 -14.23 -9.80 -22.69
CA PRO A 493 -14.54 -10.90 -23.61
C PRO A 493 -15.19 -10.48 -24.92
N ASN A 494 -16.36 -9.82 -24.87
CA ASN A 494 -17.19 -9.59 -26.05
C ASN A 494 -17.76 -8.16 -26.09
N PHE A 495 -17.88 -7.58 -27.29
CA PHE A 495 -18.39 -6.22 -27.46
C PHE A 495 -19.84 -6.06 -26.97
N ASN A 496 -20.73 -7.00 -27.31
CA ASN A 496 -22.16 -6.87 -27.04
C ASN A 496 -22.56 -7.17 -25.59
N THR A 497 -21.75 -7.93 -24.86
CA THR A 497 -22.12 -8.42 -23.51
C THR A 497 -21.19 -7.92 -22.41
N ASP A 498 -20.01 -7.37 -22.75
CA ASP A 498 -18.97 -7.08 -21.78
C ASP A 498 -18.38 -5.67 -21.92
N PHE A 499 -18.94 -4.80 -22.76
CA PHE A 499 -18.46 -3.43 -22.89
C PHE A 499 -18.98 -2.54 -21.75
N LEU A 500 -18.28 -2.63 -20.61
CA LEU A 500 -18.62 -1.89 -19.38
C LEU A 500 -18.63 -0.38 -19.64
N TYR A 501 -19.66 0.31 -19.12
CA TYR A 501 -19.82 1.77 -19.21
C TYR A 501 -19.78 2.34 -20.65
N GLN A 502 -20.15 1.54 -21.66
CA GLN A 502 -20.07 1.90 -23.08
C GLN A 502 -20.67 3.28 -23.39
N THR A 503 -21.90 3.55 -22.94
CA THR A 503 -22.60 4.81 -23.23
C THR A 503 -21.88 6.01 -22.62
N GLU A 504 -21.35 5.86 -21.39
CA GLU A 504 -20.60 6.90 -20.70
C GLU A 504 -19.27 7.19 -21.42
N LEU A 505 -18.51 6.15 -21.79
CA LEU A 505 -17.26 6.32 -22.55
C LEU A 505 -17.48 6.94 -23.93
N GLN A 506 -18.57 6.57 -24.62
CA GLN A 506 -18.93 7.18 -25.90
C GLN A 506 -19.30 8.67 -25.74
N LYS A 507 -19.99 9.04 -24.66
CA LYS A 507 -20.26 10.44 -24.33
C LYS A 507 -18.95 11.21 -24.14
N TYR A 508 -18.00 10.67 -23.37
CA TYR A 508 -16.70 11.33 -23.17
C TYR A 508 -15.89 11.48 -24.46
N LEU A 509 -15.97 10.53 -25.40
CA LEU A 509 -15.37 10.69 -26.73
C LEU A 509 -16.02 11.84 -27.52
N GLN A 510 -17.34 11.97 -27.44
CA GLN A 510 -18.08 13.01 -28.15
C GLN A 510 -17.84 14.41 -27.56
N THR A 511 -17.73 14.52 -26.24
CA THR A 511 -17.46 15.79 -25.56
C THR A 511 -15.98 16.18 -25.57
N GLY A 512 -15.09 15.25 -25.93
CA GLY A 512 -13.64 15.47 -25.99
C GLY A 512 -12.92 15.25 -24.66
N VAL A 513 -13.64 14.91 -23.58
CA VAL A 513 -13.06 14.50 -22.30
C VAL A 513 -12.16 13.30 -22.51
N LEU A 514 -12.64 12.28 -23.22
CA LEU A 514 -11.82 11.16 -23.67
C LEU A 514 -11.31 11.48 -25.08
N THR A 515 -10.01 11.71 -25.23
CA THR A 515 -9.40 12.01 -26.52
C THR A 515 -9.33 10.77 -27.41
N LYS A 516 -9.09 9.60 -26.80
CA LYS A 516 -8.94 8.34 -27.53
C LYS A 516 -9.36 7.14 -26.71
N LEU A 517 -9.98 6.16 -27.37
CA LEU A 517 -10.42 4.90 -26.79
C LEU A 517 -10.01 3.74 -27.71
N ASP A 518 -9.16 2.86 -27.21
CA ASP A 518 -8.79 1.61 -27.87
C ASP A 518 -9.40 0.43 -27.11
N VAL A 519 -10.12 -0.43 -27.84
CA VAL A 519 -10.88 -1.55 -27.26
C VAL A 519 -10.38 -2.91 -27.74
N ALA A 520 -10.25 -3.86 -26.81
CA ALA A 520 -9.82 -5.23 -27.07
C ALA A 520 -10.90 -6.24 -26.62
N PHE A 521 -11.56 -6.88 -27.59
CA PHE A 521 -12.54 -7.95 -27.33
C PHE A 521 -11.92 -9.31 -27.61
N SER A 522 -11.66 -10.07 -26.56
CA SER A 522 -10.85 -11.30 -26.65
C SER A 522 -11.58 -12.50 -27.27
N ARG A 523 -12.90 -12.42 -27.48
CA ARG A 523 -13.76 -13.55 -27.91
C ARG A 523 -14.70 -13.22 -29.07
N ASP A 524 -14.58 -12.06 -29.70
CA ASP A 524 -15.40 -11.69 -30.87
C ASP A 524 -14.85 -12.27 -32.20
N GLN A 525 -13.63 -12.82 -32.17
CA GLN A 525 -12.96 -13.43 -33.31
C GLN A 525 -12.14 -14.67 -32.89
N GLU A 526 -11.66 -15.45 -33.85
CA GLU A 526 -10.91 -16.71 -33.59
C GLU A 526 -9.61 -16.46 -32.80
N SER A 527 -8.87 -15.39 -33.13
CA SER A 527 -7.66 -14.99 -32.41
C SER A 527 -8.01 -14.09 -31.22
N LYS A 528 -7.41 -14.36 -30.05
CA LYS A 528 -7.61 -13.50 -28.89
C LYS A 528 -6.88 -12.16 -29.09
N ILE A 529 -7.60 -11.07 -28.86
CA ILE A 529 -7.06 -9.71 -28.84
C ILE A 529 -7.17 -9.17 -27.42
N TYR A 530 -6.05 -8.71 -26.87
CA TYR A 530 -5.94 -8.11 -25.55
C TYR A 530 -5.43 -6.66 -25.62
N VAL A 531 -5.38 -5.99 -24.47
CA VAL A 531 -4.96 -4.57 -24.40
C VAL A 531 -3.51 -4.37 -24.83
N GLN A 532 -2.61 -5.32 -24.54
CA GLN A 532 -1.23 -5.29 -25.01
C GLN A 532 -1.13 -5.30 -26.55
N ASP A 533 -2.03 -5.99 -27.24
CA ASP A 533 -2.03 -6.00 -28.71
C ASP A 533 -2.41 -4.62 -29.24
N ARG A 534 -3.40 -3.96 -28.64
CA ARG A 534 -3.78 -2.57 -28.97
C ARG A 534 -2.68 -1.57 -28.66
N ILE A 535 -1.95 -1.77 -27.57
CA ILE A 535 -0.78 -0.97 -27.23
C ILE A 535 0.31 -1.12 -28.30
N LYS A 536 0.57 -2.35 -28.79
CA LYS A 536 1.53 -2.60 -29.89
C LYS A 536 1.09 -1.94 -31.19
N GLU A 537 -0.19 -2.04 -31.55
CA GLU A 537 -0.74 -1.37 -32.73
C GLU A 537 -0.58 0.16 -32.65
N ALA A 538 -0.72 0.74 -31.46
CA ALA A 538 -0.61 2.17 -31.22
C ALA A 538 0.78 2.64 -30.77
N ALA A 539 1.81 1.79 -30.89
CA ALA A 539 3.13 1.99 -30.29
C ALA A 539 3.77 3.35 -30.58
N ALA A 540 3.74 3.78 -31.85
CA ALA A 540 4.37 5.04 -32.27
C ALA A 540 3.70 6.27 -31.64
N GLU A 541 2.37 6.27 -31.55
CA GLU A 541 1.62 7.37 -30.94
C GLU A 541 1.75 7.34 -29.41
N LEU A 542 1.70 6.15 -28.80
CA LEU A 542 1.92 5.99 -27.37
C LEU A 542 3.29 6.55 -26.96
N TRP A 543 4.33 6.21 -27.72
CA TRP A 543 5.67 6.76 -27.51
C TRP A 543 5.71 8.29 -27.58
N GLN A 544 5.01 8.91 -28.54
CA GLN A 544 4.92 10.37 -28.64
C GLN A 544 4.25 11.01 -27.42
N TRP A 545 3.22 10.39 -26.86
CA TRP A 545 2.58 10.87 -25.64
C TRP A 545 3.52 10.75 -24.44
N LEU A 546 4.24 9.63 -24.31
CA LEU A 546 5.25 9.45 -23.26
C LEU A 546 6.35 10.51 -23.33
N GLU A 547 6.87 10.80 -24.52
CA GLU A 547 7.88 11.85 -24.71
C GLU A 547 7.32 13.27 -24.47
N SER A 548 6.02 13.46 -24.65
CA SER A 548 5.33 14.73 -24.36
C SER A 548 5.01 14.93 -22.87
N GLY A 549 5.43 14.00 -22.00
CA GLY A 549 5.22 14.13 -20.56
C GLY A 549 3.95 13.45 -20.02
N ALA A 550 3.29 12.60 -20.81
CA ALA A 550 2.10 11.88 -20.34
C ALA A 550 2.38 10.99 -19.12
N HIS A 551 1.37 10.80 -18.29
CA HIS A 551 1.35 9.82 -17.22
C HIS A 551 0.59 8.57 -17.68
N ILE A 552 1.07 7.39 -17.32
CA ILE A 552 0.47 6.10 -17.63
C ILE A 552 0.05 5.36 -16.36
N TYR A 553 -1.16 4.83 -16.35
CA TYR A 553 -1.76 4.12 -15.24
C TYR A 553 -2.25 2.76 -15.71
N VAL A 554 -1.98 1.72 -14.94
CA VAL A 554 -2.41 0.35 -15.21
C VAL A 554 -3.21 -0.17 -14.03
N CYS A 555 -4.41 -0.68 -14.29
CA CYS A 555 -5.27 -1.25 -13.26
C CYS A 555 -5.87 -2.59 -13.71
N GLY A 556 -5.93 -3.57 -12.80
CA GLY A 556 -6.55 -4.88 -13.03
C GLY A 556 -5.66 -6.05 -12.59
N ASP A 557 -5.73 -7.16 -13.33
CA ASP A 557 -5.06 -8.42 -12.99
C ASP A 557 -3.53 -8.28 -12.88
N MET A 558 -3.00 -8.57 -11.70
CA MET A 558 -1.56 -8.48 -11.41
C MET A 558 -0.75 -9.61 -12.05
N HIS A 559 -1.28 -10.84 -12.08
CA HIS A 559 -0.50 -12.04 -12.39
C HIS A 559 -0.15 -12.18 -13.87
N ARG A 560 -1.03 -11.75 -14.77
CA ARG A 560 -0.88 -11.87 -16.22
C ARG A 560 -0.89 -10.51 -16.88
N MET A 561 -1.95 -9.73 -16.67
CA MET A 561 -2.18 -8.51 -17.45
C MET A 561 -1.12 -7.45 -17.19
N ALA A 562 -0.81 -7.17 -15.92
CA ALA A 562 0.20 -6.17 -15.57
C ALA A 562 1.61 -6.52 -16.13
N LYS A 563 1.98 -7.80 -16.13
CA LYS A 563 3.26 -8.29 -16.66
C LYS A 563 3.32 -8.15 -18.19
N ASP A 564 2.24 -8.53 -18.89
CA ASP A 564 2.14 -8.42 -20.34
C ASP A 564 2.16 -6.95 -20.82
N VAL A 565 1.47 -6.06 -20.10
CA VAL A 565 1.49 -4.62 -20.38
C VAL A 565 2.87 -4.03 -20.14
N GLU A 566 3.54 -4.34 -19.03
CA GLU A 566 4.90 -3.85 -18.76
C GLU A 566 5.90 -4.33 -19.82
N SER A 567 5.86 -5.61 -20.18
CA SER A 567 6.71 -6.15 -21.27
C SER A 567 6.45 -5.42 -22.58
N THR A 568 5.18 -5.13 -22.88
CA THR A 568 4.81 -4.42 -24.10
C THR A 568 5.27 -2.96 -24.08
N LEU A 569 5.18 -2.28 -22.93
CA LEU A 569 5.70 -0.92 -22.79
C LEU A 569 7.22 -0.88 -23.03
N LEU A 570 7.96 -1.86 -22.51
CA LEU A 570 9.40 -1.99 -22.81
C LEU A 570 9.64 -2.15 -24.32
N GLU A 571 8.90 -3.03 -25.00
CA GLU A 571 8.99 -3.19 -26.47
C GLU A 571 8.69 -1.88 -27.21
N VAL A 572 7.66 -1.13 -26.79
CA VAL A 572 7.32 0.18 -27.38
C VAL A 572 8.47 1.17 -27.22
N ILE A 573 9.07 1.24 -26.03
CA ILE A 573 10.19 2.13 -25.73
C ILE A 573 11.44 1.74 -26.54
N GLU A 574 11.72 0.45 -26.69
CA GLU A 574 12.83 -0.05 -27.50
C GLU A 574 12.65 0.32 -28.97
N LEU A 575 11.51 -0.07 -29.56
CA LEU A 575 11.27 0.04 -31.00
C LEU A 575 10.97 1.48 -31.44
N SER A 576 10.04 2.17 -30.75
CA SER A 576 9.61 3.52 -31.13
C SER A 576 10.55 4.59 -30.59
N GLY A 577 11.21 4.32 -29.45
CA GLY A 577 12.20 5.22 -28.85
C GLY A 577 13.64 4.99 -29.33
N ASN A 578 13.87 3.99 -30.19
CA ASN A 578 15.18 3.58 -30.68
C ASN A 578 16.19 3.39 -29.52
N LYS A 579 15.75 2.69 -28.47
CA LYS A 579 16.52 2.43 -27.24
C LYS A 579 16.98 0.98 -27.20
N THR A 580 18.11 0.73 -26.56
CA THR A 580 18.48 -0.66 -26.21
C THR A 580 17.59 -1.19 -25.09
N PRO A 581 17.52 -2.51 -24.88
CA PRO A 581 16.73 -3.09 -23.78
C PRO A 581 17.08 -2.54 -22.40
N GLU A 582 18.36 -2.27 -22.13
CA GLU A 582 18.81 -1.67 -20.88
C GLU A 582 18.33 -0.23 -20.72
N GLN A 583 18.36 0.54 -21.82
CA GLN A 583 17.88 1.93 -21.84
C GLN A 583 16.35 1.99 -21.70
N ALA A 584 15.62 1.01 -22.23
CA ALA A 584 14.17 0.93 -22.08
C ALA A 584 13.77 0.64 -20.64
N LYS A 585 14.45 -0.29 -19.97
CA LYS A 585 14.27 -0.56 -18.53
C LYS A 585 14.56 0.68 -17.68
N GLU A 586 15.67 1.37 -17.95
CA GLU A 586 16.01 2.60 -17.21
C GLU A 586 14.98 3.71 -17.46
N TYR A 587 14.47 3.85 -18.69
CA TYR A 587 13.41 4.81 -18.99
C TYR A 587 12.12 4.51 -18.23
N LEU A 588 11.67 3.26 -18.23
CA LEU A 588 10.48 2.86 -17.49
C LEU A 588 10.66 3.05 -15.98
N LYS A 589 11.85 2.74 -15.46
CA LYS A 589 12.23 3.04 -14.07
C LYS A 589 12.15 4.53 -13.77
N GLN A 590 12.65 5.37 -14.65
CA GLN A 590 12.56 6.82 -14.50
C GLN A 590 11.11 7.30 -14.50
N LEU A 591 10.23 6.71 -15.34
CA LEU A 591 8.79 7.01 -15.28
C LEU A 591 8.17 6.64 -13.92
N LYS A 592 8.53 5.50 -13.33
CA LYS A 592 8.08 5.13 -11.97
C LYS A 592 8.54 6.17 -10.94
N LYS A 593 9.82 6.54 -10.99
CA LYS A 593 10.42 7.55 -10.09
C LYS A 593 9.76 8.93 -10.23
N ASP A 594 9.44 9.33 -11.44
CA ASP A 594 8.77 10.61 -11.72
C ASP A 594 7.26 10.57 -11.40
N LYS A 595 6.74 9.46 -10.85
CA LYS A 595 5.31 9.20 -10.61
C LYS A 595 4.46 9.32 -11.88
N ARG A 596 5.08 9.01 -13.02
CA ARG A 596 4.47 9.01 -14.36
C ARG A 596 4.08 7.62 -14.84
N TYR A 597 4.46 6.56 -14.14
CA TYR A 597 3.95 5.20 -14.33
C TYR A 597 3.47 4.65 -12.99
N GLN A 598 2.16 4.46 -12.85
CA GLN A 598 1.50 4.03 -11.61
C GLN A 598 0.64 2.78 -11.85
N ARG A 599 0.53 1.92 -10.83
CA ARG A 599 -0.20 0.65 -10.93
C ARG A 599 -1.11 0.42 -9.73
N ASP A 600 -2.35 0.03 -10.00
CA ASP A 600 -3.32 -0.45 -9.02
C ASP A 600 -3.77 -1.85 -9.46
N VAL A 601 -2.96 -2.85 -9.14
CA VAL A 601 -3.12 -4.23 -9.62
C VAL A 601 -3.33 -5.17 -8.45
N TYR A 602 -4.18 -6.18 -8.66
CA TYR A 602 -4.67 -7.07 -7.61
C TYR A 602 -4.90 -8.50 -8.10
#